data_AF-A0A6L6Y3B4-F1
#
_entry.id   AF-A0A6L6Y3B4-F1
#
_cell.length_a   1.000
_cell.length_b   1.000
_cell.length_c   1.000
_cell.angle_alpha   90.00
_cell.angle_beta   90.00
_cell.angle_gamma   90.00
#
_symmetry.space_group_name_H-M   'P 1'
#
loop_
_entity.id
_entity.type
_entity.pdbx_description
1 polymer ?
#
loop_
_entity_poly.entity_id
_entity_poly.type
_entity_poly.pdbx_seq_one_letter_code
_entity_poly.pdbx_strand_id
1 'polypeptide(L)'
;MYGDLWVFLNQTAARAGDALKLRYADFNHLEGNILNLKEQKTGKTRSIMLAARALELVAQRRADNPGHEYLFEVDSNRAKDKPICRVTVSAKFNYSPSEVMRLVARSRHP
;
A
#
# COMPACT_ATOMS: atom_id res chain seq x y z
N MET A 1 5.10 5.57 -5.08
CA MET A 1 5.09 4.25 -4.40
C MET A 1 5.39 4.31 -2.90
N TYR A 2 6.65 4.49 -2.42
CA TYR A 2 6.94 4.41 -0.97
C TYR A 2 6.22 5.46 -0.12
N GLY A 3 6.08 6.69 -0.63
CA GLY A 3 5.28 7.73 0.04
C GLY A 3 3.80 7.37 0.13
N ASP A 4 3.24 6.80 -0.95
CA ASP A 4 1.84 6.35 -0.97
C ASP A 4 1.62 5.20 0.02
N LEU A 5 2.55 4.25 0.08
CA LEU A 5 2.54 3.17 1.06
C LEU A 5 2.54 3.73 2.49
N TRP A 6 3.37 4.72 2.77
CA TRP A 6 3.40 5.36 4.09
C TRP A 6 2.08 6.07 4.43
N VAL A 7 1.53 6.85 3.50
CA VAL A 7 0.23 7.51 3.69
C VAL A 7 -0.86 6.47 3.92
N PHE A 8 -0.90 5.41 3.12
CA PHE A 8 -1.87 4.34 3.26
C PHE A 8 -1.77 3.66 4.63
N LEU A 9 -0.57 3.26 5.06
CA LEU A 9 -0.35 2.64 6.37
C LEU A 9 -0.78 3.56 7.52
N ASN A 10 -0.49 4.86 7.43
CA ASN A 10 -0.89 5.84 8.45
C ASN A 10 -2.42 6.03 8.51
N GLN A 11 -3.09 6.04 7.36
CA GLN A 11 -4.55 6.23 7.29
C GLN A 11 -5.34 4.97 7.71
N THR A 12 -4.76 3.79 7.53
CA THR A 12 -5.46 2.50 7.70
C THR A 12 -5.02 1.72 8.94
N ALA A 13 -3.89 2.08 9.55
CA ALA A 13 -3.21 1.28 10.57
C ALA A 13 -3.02 -0.21 10.17
N ALA A 14 -2.97 -0.48 8.86
CA ALA A 14 -2.66 -1.81 8.33
C ALA A 14 -1.20 -2.17 8.67
N ARG A 15 -0.91 -3.46 8.83
CA ARG A 15 0.49 -3.87 8.92
C ARG A 15 1.10 -3.83 7.53
N ALA A 16 2.36 -3.44 7.42
CA ALA A 16 3.06 -3.39 6.15
C ALA A 16 2.90 -4.70 5.35
N GLY A 17 3.13 -5.86 5.97
CA GLY A 17 3.01 -7.15 5.28
C GLY A 17 1.62 -7.45 4.70
N ASP A 18 0.56 -6.97 5.35
CA ASP A 18 -0.82 -7.14 4.87
C ASP A 18 -1.11 -6.13 3.75
N ALA A 19 -0.71 -4.86 3.93
CA ALA A 19 -0.87 -3.79 2.93
C ALA A 19 -0.16 -4.10 1.61
N LEU A 20 0.99 -4.76 1.66
CA LEU A 20 1.74 -5.16 0.47
C LEU A 20 1.05 -6.25 -0.34
N LYS A 21 0.13 -7.01 0.25
CA LYS A 21 -0.60 -8.08 -0.44
C LYS A 21 -1.94 -7.63 -0.99
N LEU A 22 -2.34 -6.38 -0.72
CA LEU A 22 -3.57 -5.80 -1.22
C LEU A 22 -3.56 -5.76 -2.74
N ARG A 23 -4.64 -6.28 -3.31
CA ARG A 23 -4.94 -6.24 -4.74
C ARG A 23 -6.04 -5.23 -4.99
N TYR A 24 -6.11 -4.67 -6.20
CA TYR A 24 -7.25 -3.80 -6.54
C TYR A 24 -8.59 -4.54 -6.43
N ALA A 25 -8.60 -5.85 -6.64
CA ALA A 25 -9.79 -6.69 -6.47
C ALA A 25 -10.33 -6.66 -5.02
N ASP A 26 -9.48 -6.52 -4.00
CA ASP A 26 -9.91 -6.46 -2.60
C ASP A 26 -10.79 -5.23 -2.33
N PHE A 27 -10.59 -4.14 -3.08
CA PHE A 27 -11.36 -2.91 -2.98
C PHE A 27 -12.67 -2.95 -3.78
N ASN A 28 -12.94 -4.00 -4.56
CA ASN A 28 -14.24 -4.19 -5.20
C ASN A 28 -15.28 -4.80 -4.23
N HIS A 29 -14.84 -5.28 -3.07
CA HIS A 29 -15.66 -5.97 -2.07
C HIS A 29 -15.78 -5.15 -0.77
N LEU A 30 -15.74 -3.83 -0.87
CA LEU A 30 -15.91 -2.95 0.29
C LEU A 30 -17.35 -3.00 0.81
N GLU A 31 -17.48 -3.03 2.13
CA GLU A 31 -18.76 -2.82 2.83
C GLU A 31 -18.85 -1.34 3.20
N GLY A 32 -19.41 -0.55 2.29
CA GLY A 32 -19.32 0.91 2.36
C GLY A 32 -17.85 1.36 2.20
N ASN A 33 -17.26 1.89 3.27
CA ASN A 33 -15.84 2.29 3.30
C ASN A 33 -14.98 1.30 4.10
N ILE A 34 -15.48 0.11 4.40
CA ILE A 34 -14.80 -0.88 5.22
C ILE A 34 -14.15 -1.92 4.32
N LEU A 35 -12.83 -2.08 4.48
CA LEU A 35 -12.04 -3.13 3.86
C LEU A 35 -11.85 -4.29 4.85
N ASN A 36 -12.35 -5.47 4.49
CA ASN A 36 -12.21 -6.67 5.29
C ASN A 36 -10.98 -7.48 4.84
N LEU A 37 -9.92 -7.49 5.64
CA LEU A 37 -8.67 -8.20 5.34
C LEU A 37 -8.52 -9.45 6.17
N LYS A 38 -8.29 -10.59 5.52
CA LYS A 38 -7.89 -11.81 6.22
C LYS A 38 -6.40 -11.75 6.56
N GLU A 39 -6.08 -11.57 7.83
CA GLU A 39 -4.70 -11.60 8.31
C GLU A 39 -4.08 -12.97 8.03
N GLN A 40 -2.95 -13.00 7.34
CA GLN A 40 -2.34 -14.29 6.99
C GLN A 40 -1.78 -15.03 8.20
N LYS A 41 -1.27 -14.31 9.21
CA LYS A 41 -0.62 -14.92 10.37
C LYS A 41 -1.62 -15.65 11.28
N THR A 42 -2.82 -15.10 11.41
CA THR A 42 -3.82 -15.54 12.40
C THR A 42 -5.04 -16.18 11.74
N GLY A 43 -5.23 -15.98 10.43
CA GLY A 43 -6.43 -16.35 9.70
C GLY A 43 -7.66 -15.50 10.02
N LYS A 44 -7.55 -14.53 10.93
CA LYS A 44 -8.66 -13.68 11.37
C LYS A 44 -8.94 -12.58 10.37
N THR A 45 -10.22 -12.27 10.18
CA THR A 45 -10.63 -11.09 9.41
C THR A 45 -10.50 -9.85 10.28
N ARG A 46 -9.82 -8.83 9.75
CA ARG A 46 -9.70 -7.51 10.32
C ARG A 46 -10.42 -6.53 9.40
N SER A 47 -11.39 -5.82 9.94
CA SER A 47 -12.08 -4.72 9.26
C SER A 47 -11.28 -3.43 9.43
N ILE A 48 -11.07 -2.71 8.34
CA ILE A 48 -10.34 -1.45 8.31
C ILE A 48 -11.22 -0.39 7.67
N MET A 49 -11.50 0.68 8.40
CA MET A 49 -12.15 1.87 7.86
C MET A 49 -11.18 2.59 6.92
N LEU A 50 -11.55 2.73 5.65
CA LEU A 50 -10.81 3.52 4.68
C LEU A 50 -11.29 4.97 4.74
N ALA A 51 -10.43 5.86 5.23
CA ALA A 51 -10.67 7.30 5.11
C ALA A 51 -10.70 7.72 3.63
N ALA A 52 -11.37 8.84 3.33
CA ALA A 52 -11.47 9.39 1.97
C ALA A 52 -10.09 9.47 1.28
N ARG A 53 -9.06 9.93 2.00
CA ARG A 53 -7.69 10.01 1.48
C ARG A 53 -7.10 8.66 1.08
N ALA A 54 -7.44 7.58 1.77
CA ALA A 54 -6.99 6.24 1.42
C ALA A 54 -7.69 5.74 0.15
N LEU A 55 -8.99 6.00 0.01
CA LEU A 55 -9.76 5.67 -1.19
C LEU A 55 -9.26 6.43 -2.43
N GLU A 56 -9.02 7.73 -2.29
CA GLU A 56 -8.42 8.57 -3.34
C GLU A 56 -7.06 8.04 -3.78
N LEU A 57 -6.21 7.65 -2.83
CA LEU A 57 -4.89 7.09 -3.11
C LEU A 57 -5.02 5.80 -3.92
N VAL A 58 -5.94 4.90 -3.54
CA VAL A 58 -6.20 3.65 -4.27
C VAL A 58 -6.68 3.94 -5.69
N ALA A 59 -7.62 4.86 -5.85
CA ALA A 59 -8.14 5.26 -7.16
C ALA A 59 -7.05 5.86 -8.06
N GLN A 60 -6.25 6.78 -7.53
CA GLN A 60 -5.14 7.40 -8.27
C GLN A 60 -4.11 6.36 -8.71
N ARG A 61 -3.69 5.47 -7.79
CA ARG A 61 -2.71 4.42 -8.13
C ARG A 61 -3.23 3.46 -9.20
N ARG A 62 -4.52 3.13 -9.18
CA ARG A 62 -5.16 2.28 -10.19
C ARG A 62 -5.23 2.97 -11.55
N ALA A 63 -5.50 4.28 -11.57
CA ALA A 63 -5.50 5.07 -12.80
C ALA A 63 -4.09 5.19 -13.40
N ASP A 64 -3.08 5.44 -12.57
CA ASP A 64 -1.68 5.56 -12.99
C ASP A 64 -1.09 4.21 -13.43
N ASN A 65 -1.60 3.10 -12.90
CA ASN A 65 -1.07 1.75 -13.14
C ASN A 65 -2.20 0.73 -13.37
N PRO A 66 -2.93 0.82 -14.51
CA PRO A 66 -4.12 0.01 -14.75
C PRO A 66 -3.83 -1.48 -14.95
N GLY A 67 -2.59 -1.84 -15.27
CA GLY A 67 -2.15 -3.23 -15.47
C GLY A 67 -1.66 -3.93 -14.20
N HIS A 68 -1.50 -3.21 -13.08
CA HIS A 68 -1.05 -3.80 -11.83
C HIS A 68 -2.17 -4.61 -11.18
N GLU A 69 -1.84 -5.75 -10.60
CA GLU A 69 -2.75 -6.52 -9.76
C GLU A 69 -2.70 -6.00 -8.31
N TYR A 70 -1.49 -5.72 -7.82
CA TYR A 70 -1.23 -5.27 -6.46
C TYR A 70 -1.28 -3.75 -6.34
N LEU A 71 -1.81 -3.22 -5.23
CA LEU A 71 -1.82 -1.78 -4.95
C LEU A 71 -0.39 -1.19 -4.94
N PHE A 72 0.57 -1.97 -4.46
CA PHE A 72 2.00 -1.60 -4.41
C PHE A 72 2.85 -2.62 -5.17
N GLU A 73 2.63 -2.71 -6.48
CA GLU A 73 3.42 -3.55 -7.39
C GLU A 73 4.73 -2.88 -7.83
N VAL A 74 5.74 -3.69 -8.18
CA VAL A 74 6.98 -3.21 -8.78
C VAL A 74 7.02 -3.47 -10.28
N ASP A 75 7.31 -2.42 -11.06
CA ASP A 75 7.64 -2.57 -12.47
C ASP A 75 9.14 -2.90 -12.61
N SER A 76 9.47 -4.18 -12.57
CA SER A 76 10.83 -4.66 -12.82
C SER A 76 10.82 -5.95 -13.63
N ASN A 77 11.70 -6.04 -14.63
CA ASN A 77 11.88 -7.27 -15.42
C ASN A 77 12.21 -8.50 -14.55
N ARG A 78 12.78 -8.32 -13.35
CA ARG A 78 13.12 -9.43 -12.44
C ARG A 78 12.00 -9.77 -11.44
N ALA A 79 10.96 -8.95 -11.34
CA ALA A 79 9.88 -9.08 -10.36
C ALA A 79 8.55 -8.59 -10.92
N LYS A 80 8.25 -8.94 -12.17
CA LYS A 80 6.99 -8.60 -12.82
C LYS A 80 5.81 -9.21 -12.04
N ASP A 81 4.70 -8.48 -11.95
CA ASP A 81 3.44 -8.94 -11.36
C ASP A 81 3.59 -9.34 -9.87
N LYS A 82 4.53 -8.69 -9.16
CA LYS A 82 4.79 -8.95 -7.74
C LYS A 82 4.65 -7.68 -6.91
N PRO A 83 4.08 -7.80 -5.70
CA PRO A 83 4.10 -6.68 -4.78
C PRO A 83 5.54 -6.36 -4.37
N ILE A 84 5.77 -5.11 -3.99
CA ILE A 84 7.04 -4.70 -3.43
C ILE A 84 7.41 -5.59 -2.24
N CYS A 85 8.67 -6.02 -2.20
CA CYS A 85 9.14 -6.94 -1.16
C CYS A 85 9.17 -6.26 0.22
N ARG A 86 8.66 -6.96 1.25
CA ARG A 86 8.69 -6.51 2.64
C ARG A 86 10.11 -6.14 3.12
N VAL A 87 11.13 -6.88 2.69
CA VAL A 87 12.52 -6.61 3.09
C VAL A 87 12.98 -5.25 2.55
N THR A 88 12.63 -4.93 1.29
CA THR A 88 12.92 -3.63 0.69
C THR A 88 12.19 -2.50 1.41
N VAL A 89 10.92 -2.73 1.74
CA VAL A 89 10.09 -1.83 2.55
C VAL A 89 10.72 -1.59 3.92
N SER A 90 11.06 -2.64 4.66
CA SER A 90 11.70 -2.53 5.98
C SER A 90 13.03 -1.79 5.88
N ALA A 91 13.88 -2.08 4.90
CA ALA A 91 15.14 -1.36 4.71
C ALA A 91 14.94 0.13 4.45
N LYS A 92 13.90 0.51 3.68
CA LYS A 92 13.54 1.90 3.40
C LYS A 92 12.81 2.60 4.56
N PHE A 93 12.16 1.85 5.44
CA PHE A 93 11.49 2.37 6.64
C PHE A 93 12.33 2.26 7.92
N ASN A 94 13.51 1.64 7.87
CA ASN A 94 14.49 1.63 8.97
C ASN A 94 15.27 2.94 9.08
N TYR A 95 15.02 3.86 8.15
CA TYR A 95 15.38 5.26 8.29
C TYR A 95 14.42 5.90 9.29
N SER A 96 14.91 6.79 10.14
CA SER A 96 14.09 7.53 11.11
C SER A 96 12.82 8.09 10.43
N PRO A 97 11.66 8.21 11.10
CA PRO A 97 10.47 8.85 10.53
C PRO A 97 10.77 10.20 9.83
N SER A 98 11.76 10.95 10.34
CA SER A 98 12.24 12.20 9.74
C SER A 98 12.93 12.02 8.38
N GLU A 99 13.63 10.91 8.18
CA GLU A 99 14.34 10.58 6.94
C GLU A 99 13.39 10.01 5.87
N VAL A 100 12.40 9.22 6.30
CA VAL A 100 11.32 8.77 5.41
C VAL A 100 10.53 9.98 4.90
N MET A 101 10.19 10.94 5.77
CA MET A 101 9.57 12.20 5.35
C MET A 101 10.44 13.00 4.37
N ARG A 102 11.77 13.06 4.58
CA ARG A 102 12.69 13.70 3.62
C ARG A 102 12.71 13.00 2.26
N LEU A 103 12.62 11.68 2.20
CA LEU A 103 12.55 10.93 0.95
C LEU A 103 11.23 11.21 0.21
N VAL A 104 10.11 11.23 0.93
CA VAL A 104 8.79 11.53 0.37
C VAL A 104 8.72 12.97 -0.15
N ALA A 105 9.34 13.92 0.54
CA ALA A 105 9.42 15.31 0.09
C ALA A 105 10.23 15.47 -1.21
N ARG A 106 11.29 14.66 -1.40
CA ARG A 106 12.13 14.70 -2.61
C ARG A 106 11.49 14.02 -3.82
N SER A 107 10.60 13.06 -3.62
CA SER A 107 9.88 12.40 -4.73
C SER A 107 8.75 13.23 -5.34
N ARG A 108 8.53 14.48 -4.89
CA ARG A 108 7.51 15.40 -5.39
C ARG A 108 8.08 16.60 -6.17
N HIS A 109 9.14 16.42 -6.94
CA HIS A 109 9.51 17.40 -7.97
C HIS A 109 9.59 16.72 -9.34
N PRO A 110 8.92 17.29 -10.36
CA PRO A 110 8.98 16.82 -11.75
C PRO A 110 10.36 17.02 -12.37
#